data_AF-A0A4P6EEK4-F1
#
_entry.id   AF-A0A4P6EEK4-F1
#
_cell.length_a   1.000
_cell.length_b   1.000
_cell.length_c   1.000
_cell.angle_alpha   90.00
_cell.angle_beta   90.00
_cell.angle_gamma   90.00
#
_symmetry.space_group_name_H-M   'P 1'
#
loop_
_entity.id
_entity.type
_entity.pdbx_description
1 polymer ?
#
loop_
_entity_poly.entity_id
_entity_poly.type
_entity_poly.pdbx_seq_one_letter_code
_entity_poly.pdbx_strand_id
1 'polypeptide(L)'
;MGGQVLGGGIIVLVAVVLWLVYLLPSWYSRHQYDAAQRNAVRLNQALRVLAETSETPEEVRVELNARTALAQQKLARRAQAEREQLARKAQAERDGLERQMLAEREQAELSRQQVQLEQARLDRERADAERLAARERADAERAAAQARARAEITEARRRPEARRARARRRARQTVTVFGCLALAVAGWGGFFWATGGATTPVWIGGAVALVCALLLVRMARVGARAAAVPVSVAEVARERTARAPQDIDLADERAWQPRELPRPLTASAGSRAAAVVAAAAEREQVRQAALDQPLRERAQQSRPPQLDTARLARTGRVDDAEIEAHVRELLARRAAG
;
A
#
# COMPACT_ATOMS: atom_id res chain seq x y z
N MET A 1 21.06 5.41 30.82
CA MET A 1 20.74 4.16 30.11
C MET A 1 21.84 3.87 29.09
N GLY A 2 22.94 3.20 29.47
CA GLY A 2 24.12 3.04 28.59
C GLY A 2 24.96 1.77 28.76
N GLY A 3 24.48 0.75 29.47
CA GLY A 3 25.28 -0.46 29.79
C GLY A 3 24.94 -1.72 28.99
N GLN A 4 23.82 -1.75 28.25
CA GLN A 4 23.29 -3.01 27.70
C GLN A 4 23.88 -3.38 26.32
N VAL A 5 24.48 -2.42 25.60
CA VAL A 5 25.01 -2.66 24.24
C VAL A 5 26.39 -3.32 24.25
N LEU A 6 27.22 -3.07 25.27
CA LEU A 6 28.53 -3.73 25.43
C LEU A 6 28.41 -5.18 25.93
N GLY A 7 27.44 -5.49 26.77
CA GLY A 7 27.21 -6.86 27.25
C GLY A 7 26.61 -7.80 26.20
N GLY A 8 25.70 -7.29 25.36
CA GLY A 8 25.05 -8.09 24.32
C GLY A 8 26.02 -8.55 23.21
N GLY A 9 26.97 -7.70 22.81
CA GLY A 9 27.96 -8.04 21.79
C GLY A 9 28.88 -9.20 22.20
N ILE A 10 29.28 -9.25 23.48
CA ILE A 10 30.15 -10.32 24.00
C ILE A 10 29.41 -11.67 23.98
N ILE A 11 28.13 -11.70 24.35
CA ILE A 11 27.33 -12.93 24.35
C ILE A 11 27.20 -13.50 22.92
N VAL A 12 26.98 -12.64 21.92
CA VAL A 12 26.91 -13.06 20.51
C VAL A 12 28.27 -13.57 20.03
N LEU A 13 29.36 -12.91 20.40
CA LEU A 13 30.71 -13.32 20.01
C LEU A 13 31.06 -14.69 20.61
N VAL A 14 30.75 -14.91 21.89
CA VAL A 14 30.91 -16.20 22.55
C VAL A 14 30.05 -17.28 21.88
N ALA A 15 28.80 -16.97 21.52
CA ALA A 15 27.92 -17.92 20.83
C ALA A 15 28.45 -18.32 19.44
N VAL A 16 28.98 -17.37 18.66
CA VAL A 16 29.56 -17.63 17.33
C VAL A 16 30.84 -18.45 17.44
N VAL A 17 31.71 -18.15 18.41
CA VAL A 17 32.93 -18.93 18.67
C VAL A 17 32.58 -20.35 19.08
N LEU A 18 31.62 -20.52 19.99
CA LEU A 18 31.18 -21.85 20.43
C LEU A 18 30.55 -22.65 19.27
N TRP A 19 29.80 -21.98 18.40
CA TRP A 19 29.26 -22.59 17.19
C TRP A 19 30.35 -23.02 16.20
N LEU A 20 31.37 -22.19 15.97
CA LEU A 20 32.54 -22.53 15.13
C LEU A 20 33.29 -23.74 15.70
N VAL A 21 33.55 -23.76 17.01
CA VAL A 21 34.23 -24.88 17.69
C VAL A 21 33.44 -26.18 17.55
N TYR A 22 32.11 -26.13 17.59
CA TYR A 22 31.27 -27.31 17.41
C TYR A 22 31.17 -27.75 15.94
N LEU A 23 31.07 -26.80 15.00
CA LEU A 23 30.74 -27.10 13.61
C LEU A 23 31.97 -27.41 12.72
N LEU A 24 33.11 -26.75 12.96
CA LEU A 24 34.34 -27.00 12.18
C LEU A 24 34.78 -28.47 12.23
N PRO A 25 34.89 -29.12 13.41
CA PRO A 25 35.35 -30.51 13.49
C PRO A 25 34.40 -31.49 12.79
N SER A 26 33.09 -31.23 12.87
CA SER A 26 32.06 -32.06 12.25
C SER A 26 32.13 -32.05 10.73
N TRP A 27 32.51 -30.92 10.13
CA TRP A 27 32.58 -30.80 8.67
C TRP A 27 33.91 -31.32 8.12
N TYR A 28 34.99 -31.08 8.88
CA TYR A 28 36.33 -31.55 8.53
C TYR A 28 36.47 -33.07 8.61
N SER A 29 35.86 -33.74 9.61
CA SER A 29 35.91 -35.20 9.67
C SER A 29 35.22 -35.83 8.45
N ARG A 30 34.04 -35.32 8.06
CA ARG A 30 33.30 -35.82 6.89
C ARG A 30 34.08 -35.70 5.57
N HIS A 31 34.88 -34.64 5.38
CA HIS A 31 35.65 -34.44 4.15
C HIS A 31 36.93 -35.29 4.06
N GLN A 32 37.50 -35.71 5.19
CA GLN A 32 38.68 -36.57 5.19
C GLN A 32 38.37 -38.04 4.89
N TYR A 33 37.15 -38.51 5.17
CA TYR A 33 36.74 -39.88 4.87
C TYR A 33 36.69 -40.17 3.36
N ASP A 34 36.30 -39.19 2.53
CA ASP A 34 36.22 -39.36 1.07
C ASP A 34 37.60 -39.42 0.39
N ALA A 35 38.61 -38.75 0.95
CA ALA A 35 39.98 -38.77 0.43
C ALA A 35 40.70 -40.09 0.78
N ALA A 36 40.47 -40.62 1.99
CA ALA A 36 41.05 -41.88 2.43
C ALA A 36 40.51 -43.08 1.65
N GLN A 37 39.21 -43.10 1.32
CA GLN A 37 38.60 -44.19 0.56
C GLN A 37 39.16 -44.33 -0.86
N ARG A 38 39.45 -43.21 -1.55
CA ARG A 38 39.97 -43.25 -2.92
C ARG A 38 41.42 -43.71 -3.02
N ASN A 39 42.26 -43.43 -2.00
CA ASN A 39 43.62 -43.95 -1.94
C ASN A 39 43.66 -45.45 -1.65
N ALA A 40 42.75 -45.96 -0.80
CA ALA A 40 42.65 -47.39 -0.52
C ALA A 40 42.19 -48.21 -1.75
N VAL A 41 41.26 -47.69 -2.56
CA VAL A 41 40.81 -48.35 -3.78
C VAL A 41 41.93 -48.42 -4.82
N ARG A 42 42.70 -47.34 -5.00
CA ARG A 42 43.84 -47.33 -5.94
C ARG A 42 44.97 -48.28 -5.53
N LEU A 43 45.24 -48.39 -4.23
CA LEU A 43 46.26 -49.30 -3.72
C LEU A 43 45.85 -50.77 -3.90
N ASN A 44 44.61 -51.12 -3.56
CA ASN A 44 44.09 -52.48 -3.75
C ASN A 44 43.98 -52.86 -5.23
N GLN A 45 43.67 -51.90 -6.11
CA GLN A 45 43.64 -52.13 -7.54
C GLN A 45 45.05 -52.24 -8.14
N ALA A 46 46.02 -51.47 -7.63
CA ALA A 46 47.42 -51.61 -8.02
C ALA A 46 48.01 -52.96 -7.58
N LEU A 47 47.73 -53.42 -6.34
CA LEU A 47 48.16 -54.73 -5.86
C LEU A 47 47.55 -55.87 -6.66
N ARG A 48 46.29 -55.74 -7.08
CA ARG A 48 45.63 -56.75 -7.91
C ARG A 48 46.20 -56.81 -9.33
N VAL A 49 46.49 -55.67 -9.93
CA VAL A 49 47.14 -55.61 -11.25
C VAL A 49 48.58 -56.12 -11.19
N LEU A 50 49.34 -55.84 -10.12
CA LEU A 50 50.67 -56.39 -9.89
C LEU A 50 50.66 -57.92 -9.73
N ALA A 51 49.64 -58.47 -9.07
CA ALA A 51 49.43 -59.91 -8.96
C ALA A 51 48.95 -60.56 -10.27
N GLU A 52 48.19 -59.84 -11.10
CA GLU A 52 47.78 -60.30 -12.44
C GLU A 52 48.92 -60.20 -13.49
N THR A 53 49.99 -59.42 -13.23
CA THR A 53 51.16 -59.30 -14.12
C THR A 53 52.34 -60.22 -13.80
N SER A 54 52.26 -61.09 -12.78
CA SER A 54 53.33 -62.04 -12.46
C SER A 54 53.23 -63.38 -13.22
N GLU A 55 52.27 -63.52 -14.13
CA GLU A 55 52.21 -64.67 -15.05
C GLU A 55 53.22 -64.46 -16.20
N THR A 56 54.34 -65.15 -16.10
CA THR A 56 55.54 -65.07 -16.94
C THR A 56 55.30 -65.45 -18.40
N PRO A 57 55.80 -64.70 -19.42
CA PRO A 57 55.92 -65.23 -20.76
C PRO A 57 57.21 -66.06 -20.86
N GLU A 58 56.99 -67.35 -21.08
CA GLU A 58 57.92 -68.43 -21.40
C GLU A 58 59.08 -68.02 -22.33
N GLU A 59 60.27 -68.43 -21.89
CA GLU A 59 61.56 -68.32 -22.54
C GLU A 59 61.63 -69.18 -23.82
N VAL A 60 61.23 -68.68 -25.00
CA VAL A 60 61.74 -69.26 -26.26
C VAL A 60 61.84 -68.19 -27.36
N ARG A 61 63.07 -67.70 -27.57
CA ARG A 61 63.66 -67.05 -28.78
C ARG A 61 64.44 -65.78 -28.41
N VAL A 62 65.66 -65.95 -27.90
CA VAL A 62 66.59 -64.84 -27.68
C VAL A 62 67.66 -64.74 -28.78
N GLU A 63 67.85 -65.77 -29.60
CA GLU A 63 69.03 -65.80 -30.50
C GLU A 63 68.84 -65.18 -31.90
N LEU A 64 67.71 -64.52 -32.18
CA LEU A 64 67.50 -63.71 -33.40
C LEU A 64 67.06 -62.26 -33.11
N ASN A 65 67.07 -61.83 -31.84
CA ASN A 65 66.38 -60.61 -31.42
C ASN A 65 67.16 -59.30 -31.52
N ALA A 66 68.49 -59.28 -31.68
CA ALA A 66 69.18 -57.97 -31.66
C ALA A 66 68.82 -57.08 -32.87
N ARG A 67 68.65 -57.67 -34.06
CA ARG A 67 68.27 -56.92 -35.28
C ARG A 67 66.77 -56.68 -35.38
N THR A 68 65.94 -57.64 -35.00
CA THR A 68 64.47 -57.48 -34.99
C THR A 68 63.99 -56.61 -33.83
N ALA A 69 64.63 -56.63 -32.65
CA ALA A 69 64.33 -55.72 -31.54
C ALA A 69 64.68 -54.28 -31.88
N LEU A 70 65.77 -54.00 -32.61
CA LEU A 70 66.06 -52.65 -33.11
C LEU A 70 65.02 -52.18 -34.14
N ALA A 71 64.55 -53.07 -35.00
CA ALA A 71 63.48 -52.77 -35.96
C ALA A 71 62.13 -52.52 -35.25
N GLN A 72 61.77 -53.35 -34.26
CA GLN A 72 60.57 -53.16 -33.45
C GLN A 72 60.67 -51.94 -32.52
N GLN A 73 61.85 -51.62 -32.00
CA GLN A 73 62.07 -50.41 -31.19
C GLN A 73 61.91 -49.15 -32.05
N LYS A 74 62.39 -49.16 -33.32
CA LYS A 74 62.14 -48.04 -34.24
C LYS A 74 60.66 -47.91 -34.59
N LEU A 75 59.93 -49.00 -34.81
CA LEU A 75 58.48 -48.98 -35.05
C LEU A 75 57.71 -48.50 -33.81
N ALA A 76 58.09 -48.95 -32.61
CA ALA A 76 57.50 -48.51 -31.36
C ALA A 76 57.73 -47.02 -31.11
N ARG A 77 58.95 -46.51 -31.37
CA ARG A 77 59.24 -45.07 -31.27
C ARG A 77 58.45 -44.23 -32.28
N ARG A 78 58.26 -44.72 -33.51
CA ARG A 78 57.42 -44.04 -34.52
C ARG A 78 55.95 -44.02 -34.10
N ALA A 79 55.42 -45.15 -33.63
CA ALA A 79 54.05 -45.24 -33.11
C ALA A 79 53.84 -44.38 -31.86
N GLN A 80 54.83 -44.29 -30.96
CA GLN A 80 54.80 -43.38 -29.81
C GLN A 80 54.80 -41.92 -30.25
N ALA A 81 55.68 -41.53 -31.19
CA ALA A 81 55.72 -40.17 -31.71
C ALA A 81 54.40 -39.77 -32.41
N GLU A 82 53.78 -40.66 -33.18
CA GLU A 82 52.46 -40.43 -33.78
C GLU A 82 51.37 -40.27 -32.73
N ARG A 83 51.36 -41.11 -31.69
CA ARG A 83 50.42 -40.98 -30.56
C ARG A 83 50.60 -39.67 -29.80
N GLU A 84 51.84 -39.25 -29.56
CA GLU A 84 52.12 -37.96 -28.93
C GLU A 84 51.68 -36.78 -29.79
N GLN A 85 51.90 -36.84 -31.11
CA GLN A 85 51.42 -35.81 -32.03
C GLN A 85 49.89 -35.74 -32.08
N LEU A 86 49.20 -36.88 -32.11
CA LEU A 86 47.75 -36.94 -32.04
C LEU A 86 47.22 -36.44 -30.69
N ALA A 87 47.89 -36.78 -29.59
CA ALA A 87 47.54 -36.28 -28.26
C ALA A 87 47.72 -34.76 -28.17
N ARG A 88 48.80 -34.20 -28.73
CA ARG A 88 49.02 -32.74 -28.78
C ARG A 88 47.96 -32.03 -29.63
N LYS A 89 47.58 -32.59 -30.78
CA LYS A 89 46.50 -32.04 -31.61
C LYS A 89 45.16 -32.07 -30.88
N ALA A 90 44.82 -33.21 -30.26
CA ALA A 90 43.60 -33.35 -29.46
C ALA A 90 43.59 -32.39 -28.25
N GLN A 91 44.73 -32.15 -27.61
CA GLN A 91 44.87 -31.15 -26.55
C GLN A 91 44.65 -29.73 -27.10
N ALA A 92 45.28 -29.37 -28.22
CA ALA A 92 45.11 -28.04 -28.82
C ALA A 92 43.65 -27.78 -29.26
N GLU A 93 42.95 -28.79 -29.78
CA GLU A 93 41.52 -28.69 -30.10
C GLU A 93 40.66 -28.49 -28.85
N ARG A 94 40.95 -29.24 -27.77
CA ARG A 94 40.25 -29.08 -26.48
C ARG A 94 40.48 -27.69 -25.89
N ASP A 95 41.72 -27.22 -25.87
CA ASP A 95 42.06 -25.88 -25.37
C ASP A 95 41.38 -24.80 -26.23
N GLY A 96 41.26 -25.02 -27.54
CA GLY A 96 40.53 -24.14 -28.46
C GLY A 96 39.04 -24.07 -28.13
N LEU A 97 38.40 -25.22 -27.91
CA LEU A 97 37.00 -25.31 -27.51
C LEU A 97 36.75 -24.69 -26.13
N GLU A 98 37.64 -24.93 -25.16
CA GLU A 98 37.54 -24.33 -23.82
C GLU A 98 37.60 -22.80 -23.90
N ARG A 99 38.50 -22.24 -24.71
CA ARG A 99 38.57 -20.78 -24.93
C ARG A 99 37.31 -20.22 -25.57
N GLN A 100 36.73 -20.94 -26.54
CA GLN A 100 35.46 -20.53 -27.15
C GLN A 100 34.31 -20.54 -26.13
N MET A 101 34.22 -21.58 -25.31
CA MET A 101 33.21 -21.69 -24.25
C MET A 101 33.36 -20.59 -23.18
N LEU A 102 34.60 -20.24 -22.82
CA LEU A 102 34.87 -19.14 -21.89
C LEU A 102 34.46 -17.79 -22.51
N ALA A 103 34.81 -17.54 -23.77
CA ALA A 103 34.44 -16.31 -24.47
C ALA A 103 32.90 -16.18 -24.62
N GLU A 104 32.19 -17.26 -24.90
CA GLU A 104 30.72 -17.27 -24.97
C GLU A 104 30.09 -16.98 -23.60
N ARG A 105 30.66 -17.53 -22.52
CA ARG A 105 30.22 -17.24 -21.15
C ARG A 105 30.43 -15.78 -20.78
N GLU A 106 31.60 -15.22 -21.08
CA GLU A 106 31.89 -13.80 -20.84
C GLU A 106 30.92 -12.90 -21.61
N GLN A 107 30.63 -13.21 -22.88
CA GLN A 107 29.65 -12.48 -23.67
C GLN A 107 28.23 -12.60 -23.10
N ALA A 108 27.83 -13.78 -22.63
CA ALA A 108 26.54 -14.00 -22.00
C ALA A 108 26.42 -13.26 -20.65
N GLU A 109 27.51 -13.14 -19.90
CA GLU A 109 27.55 -12.34 -18.67
C GLU A 109 27.43 -10.85 -18.97
N LEU A 110 28.15 -10.35 -19.98
CA LEU A 110 28.04 -8.96 -20.42
C LEU A 110 26.64 -8.63 -20.92
N SER A 111 26.01 -9.50 -21.72
CA SER A 111 24.64 -9.28 -22.20
C SER A 111 23.64 -9.28 -21.05
N ARG A 112 23.81 -10.17 -20.05
CA ARG A 112 22.99 -10.17 -18.83
C ARG A 112 23.17 -8.88 -18.04
N GLN A 113 24.40 -8.40 -17.88
CA GLN A 113 24.68 -7.13 -17.20
C GLN A 113 24.03 -5.95 -17.93
N GLN A 114 24.11 -5.91 -19.26
CA GLN A 114 23.47 -4.87 -20.07
C GLN A 114 21.95 -4.86 -19.88
N VAL A 115 21.32 -6.03 -19.98
CA VAL A 115 19.86 -6.17 -19.75
C VAL A 115 19.48 -5.74 -18.34
N GLN A 116 20.27 -6.12 -17.32
CA GLN A 116 20.02 -5.70 -15.93
C GLN A 116 20.13 -4.18 -15.76
N LEU A 117 21.12 -3.54 -16.39
CA LEU A 117 21.28 -2.09 -16.34
C LEU A 117 20.13 -1.37 -17.06
N GLU A 118 19.67 -1.89 -18.19
CA GLU A 118 18.53 -1.36 -18.93
C GLU A 118 17.23 -1.49 -18.13
N GLN A 119 16.99 -2.65 -17.52
CA GLN A 119 15.86 -2.86 -16.61
C GLN A 119 15.91 -1.90 -15.42
N ALA A 120 17.07 -1.73 -14.78
CA ALA A 120 17.24 -0.80 -13.69
C ALA A 120 17.01 0.67 -14.10
N ARG A 121 17.32 1.04 -15.35
CA ARG A 121 17.01 2.38 -15.90
C ARG A 121 15.50 2.55 -16.08
N LEU A 122 14.83 1.58 -16.70
CA LEU A 122 13.38 1.61 -16.91
C LEU A 122 12.62 1.66 -15.57
N ASP A 123 13.07 0.92 -14.56
CA ASP A 123 12.46 0.94 -13.24
C ASP A 123 12.63 2.29 -12.54
N ARG A 124 13.77 2.96 -12.74
CA ARG A 124 13.97 4.35 -12.25
C ARG A 124 13.05 5.32 -12.95
N GLU A 125 12.94 5.24 -14.28
CA GLU A 125 12.04 6.08 -15.07
C GLU A 125 10.58 5.89 -14.65
N ARG A 126 10.15 4.64 -14.44
CA ARG A 126 8.81 4.32 -13.92
C ARG A 126 8.60 4.91 -12.53
N ALA A 127 9.56 4.74 -11.62
CA ALA A 127 9.47 5.28 -10.27
C ALA A 127 9.41 6.82 -10.27
N ASP A 128 10.16 7.47 -11.16
CA ASP A 128 10.12 8.93 -11.29
C ASP A 128 8.79 9.41 -11.90
N ALA A 129 8.26 8.72 -12.91
CA ALA A 129 6.93 8.99 -13.46
C ALA A 129 5.81 8.82 -12.42
N GLU A 130 5.87 7.76 -11.61
CA GLU A 130 4.93 7.54 -10.51
C GLU A 130 5.01 8.65 -9.46
N ARG A 131 6.20 9.14 -9.12
CA ARG A 131 6.38 10.27 -8.19
C ARG A 131 5.79 11.56 -8.75
N LEU A 132 5.95 11.83 -10.04
CA LEU A 132 5.36 13.00 -10.69
C LEU A 132 3.83 12.89 -10.69
N ALA A 133 3.28 11.75 -11.09
CA ALA A 133 1.84 11.51 -11.06
C ALA A 133 1.25 11.62 -9.64
N ALA A 134 1.97 11.14 -8.62
CA ALA A 134 1.55 11.28 -7.22
C ALA A 134 1.52 12.75 -6.76
N ARG A 135 2.50 13.56 -7.18
CA ARG A 135 2.52 15.00 -6.89
C ARG A 135 1.36 15.72 -7.56
N GLU A 136 1.10 15.44 -8.83
CA GLU A 136 -0.03 16.02 -9.56
C GLU A 136 -1.37 15.66 -8.90
N ARG A 137 -1.54 14.41 -8.47
CA ARG A 137 -2.73 13.98 -7.72
C ARG A 137 -2.86 14.71 -6.39
N ALA A 138 -1.78 14.85 -5.62
CA ALA A 138 -1.80 15.57 -4.35
C ALA A 138 -2.14 17.06 -4.54
N ASP A 139 -1.62 17.70 -5.59
CA ASP A 139 -1.92 19.09 -5.90
C ASP A 139 -3.35 19.27 -6.41
N ALA A 140 -3.88 18.32 -7.20
CA ALA A 140 -5.28 18.29 -7.60
C ALA A 140 -6.22 18.11 -6.39
N GLU A 141 -5.88 17.24 -5.44
CA GLU A 141 -6.63 17.06 -4.19
C GLU A 141 -6.62 18.32 -3.32
N ARG A 142 -5.46 18.99 -3.20
CA ARG A 142 -5.35 20.28 -2.51
C ARG A 142 -6.20 21.36 -3.17
N ALA A 143 -6.16 21.45 -4.50
CA ALA A 143 -6.98 22.40 -5.25
C ALA A 143 -8.48 22.11 -5.07
N ALA A 144 -8.89 20.84 -5.10
CA ALA A 144 -10.26 20.43 -4.87
C ALA A 144 -10.72 20.72 -3.42
N ALA A 145 -9.87 20.48 -2.43
CA ALA A 145 -10.15 20.81 -1.03
C ALA A 145 -10.31 22.33 -0.82
N GLN A 146 -9.44 23.13 -1.44
CA GLN A 146 -9.56 24.59 -1.41
C GLN A 146 -10.84 25.08 -2.10
N ALA A 147 -11.22 24.47 -3.23
CA ALA A 147 -12.46 24.80 -3.92
C ALA A 147 -13.69 24.47 -3.05
N ARG A 148 -13.70 23.32 -2.37
CA ARG A 148 -14.75 22.94 -1.40
C ARG A 148 -14.82 23.92 -0.23
N ALA A 149 -13.69 24.27 0.38
CA ALA A 149 -13.66 25.25 1.47
C ALA A 149 -14.17 26.62 1.03
N ARG A 150 -13.83 27.08 -0.19
CA ARG A 150 -14.37 28.32 -0.77
C ARG A 150 -15.88 28.22 -1.00
N ALA A 151 -16.36 27.08 -1.51
CA ALA A 151 -17.78 26.83 -1.71
C ALA A 151 -18.54 26.91 -0.38
N GLU A 152 -18.07 26.24 0.67
CA GLU A 152 -18.64 26.27 2.02
C GLU A 152 -18.70 27.70 2.59
N ILE A 153 -17.64 28.49 2.41
CA ILE A 153 -17.64 29.90 2.84
C ILE A 153 -18.67 30.71 2.05
N THR A 154 -18.80 30.48 0.74
CA THR A 154 -19.81 31.18 -0.08
C THR A 154 -21.22 30.78 0.29
N GLU A 155 -21.47 29.51 0.60
CA GLU A 155 -22.76 29.01 1.08
C GLU A 155 -23.09 29.56 2.46
N ALA A 156 -22.13 29.58 3.38
CA ALA A 156 -22.28 30.20 4.69
C ALA A 156 -22.59 31.71 4.59
N ARG A 157 -22.05 32.40 3.57
CA ARG A 157 -22.37 33.81 3.27
C ARG A 157 -23.72 34.01 2.56
N ARG A 158 -24.22 32.99 1.84
CA ARG A 158 -25.55 32.98 1.22
C ARG A 158 -26.66 32.73 2.24
N ARG A 159 -26.36 32.11 3.39
CA ARG A 159 -27.31 32.00 4.51
C ARG A 159 -27.80 33.41 4.94
N PRO A 160 -29.11 33.72 4.80
CA PRO A 160 -29.65 35.07 4.99
C PRO A 160 -29.58 35.57 6.44
N GLU A 161 -29.38 34.67 7.40
CA GLU A 161 -29.33 34.96 8.83
C GLU A 161 -28.06 35.74 9.24
N ALA A 162 -26.91 35.42 8.64
CA ALA A 162 -25.64 36.10 8.95
C ALA A 162 -25.63 37.56 8.45
N ARG A 163 -26.34 37.85 7.35
CA ARG A 163 -26.50 39.22 6.82
C ARG A 163 -27.34 40.08 7.74
N ARG A 164 -28.44 39.54 8.28
CA ARG A 164 -29.33 40.24 9.22
C ARG A 164 -28.64 40.54 10.55
N ALA A 165 -27.80 39.63 11.05
CA ALA A 165 -27.03 39.86 12.29
C ALA A 165 -25.94 40.95 12.13
N ARG A 166 -25.23 40.97 10.99
CA ARG A 166 -24.19 41.99 10.72
C ARG A 166 -24.77 43.39 10.46
N ALA A 167 -25.90 43.48 9.76
CA ALA A 167 -26.62 44.74 9.57
C ALA A 167 -27.06 45.35 10.92
N ARG A 168 -27.54 44.51 11.86
CA ARG A 168 -27.90 44.93 13.22
C ARG A 168 -26.70 45.42 14.04
N ARG A 169 -25.53 44.79 13.89
CA ARG A 169 -24.29 45.25 14.56
C ARG A 169 -23.80 46.59 14.02
N ARG A 170 -23.83 46.79 12.70
CA ARG A 170 -23.45 48.07 12.08
C ARG A 170 -24.41 49.20 12.46
N ALA A 171 -25.72 48.94 12.48
CA ALA A 171 -26.72 49.91 12.93
C ALA A 171 -26.54 50.29 14.41
N ARG A 172 -26.16 49.34 15.27
CA ARG A 172 -25.82 49.63 16.68
C ARG A 172 -24.58 50.53 16.78
N GLN A 173 -23.54 50.27 16.00
CA GLN A 173 -22.32 51.08 15.99
C GLN A 173 -22.57 52.52 15.52
N THR A 174 -23.38 52.72 14.47
CA THR A 174 -23.73 54.07 14.02
C THR A 174 -24.54 54.81 15.08
N VAL A 175 -25.53 54.17 15.70
CA VAL A 175 -26.35 54.79 16.76
C VAL A 175 -25.52 55.13 18.00
N THR A 176 -24.55 54.29 18.40
CA THR A 176 -23.66 54.62 19.53
C THR A 176 -22.76 55.81 19.22
N VAL A 177 -22.20 55.88 18.00
CA VAL A 177 -21.34 57.01 17.60
C VAL A 177 -22.15 58.31 17.57
N PHE A 178 -23.35 58.29 17.00
CA PHE A 178 -24.25 59.46 17.00
C PHE A 178 -24.69 59.87 18.41
N GLY A 179 -24.96 58.90 19.30
CA GLY A 179 -25.27 59.17 20.70
C GLY A 179 -24.12 59.82 21.46
N CYS A 180 -22.88 59.32 21.28
CA CYS A 180 -21.68 59.93 21.86
C CYS A 180 -21.45 61.34 21.33
N LEU A 181 -21.65 61.56 20.03
CA LEU A 181 -21.51 62.88 19.41
C LEU A 181 -22.57 63.86 19.96
N ALA A 182 -23.82 63.42 20.11
CA ALA A 182 -24.88 64.23 20.69
C ALA A 182 -24.61 64.60 22.16
N LEU A 183 -24.05 63.69 22.95
CA LEU A 183 -23.62 63.96 24.32
C LEU A 183 -22.46 64.95 24.37
N ALA A 184 -21.50 64.86 23.44
CA ALA A 184 -20.41 65.83 23.33
C ALA A 184 -20.93 67.24 23.00
N VAL A 185 -21.89 67.35 22.07
CA VAL A 185 -22.55 68.62 21.72
C VAL A 185 -23.37 69.17 22.90
N ALA A 186 -24.09 68.31 23.63
CA ALA A 186 -24.84 68.73 24.82
C ALA A 186 -23.91 69.24 25.94
N GLY A 187 -22.79 68.54 26.19
CA GLY A 187 -21.77 68.96 27.15
C GLY A 187 -21.11 70.28 26.76
N TRP A 188 -20.79 70.46 25.47
CA TRP A 188 -20.28 71.72 24.92
C TRP A 188 -21.30 72.87 25.08
N GLY A 189 -22.57 72.60 24.81
CA GLY A 189 -23.65 73.57 25.03
C GLY A 189 -23.79 73.98 26.49
N GLY A 190 -23.59 73.04 27.43
CA GLY A 190 -23.63 73.32 28.87
C GLY A 190 -22.49 74.22 29.32
N PHE A 191 -21.28 73.99 28.80
CA PHE A 191 -20.14 74.90 29.01
C PHE A 191 -20.40 76.29 28.43
N PHE A 192 -20.98 76.37 27.23
CA PHE A 192 -21.32 77.65 26.59
C PHE A 192 -22.39 78.42 27.38
N TRP A 193 -23.38 77.73 27.95
CA TRP A 193 -24.39 78.34 28.83
C TRP A 193 -23.77 78.97 30.08
N ALA A 194 -22.76 78.33 30.69
CA ALA A 194 -22.06 78.88 31.86
C ALA A 194 -21.33 80.21 31.56
N THR A 195 -21.06 80.50 30.29
CA THR A 195 -20.46 81.77 29.83
C THR A 195 -21.49 82.84 29.41
N GLY A 196 -22.78 82.61 29.67
CA GLY A 196 -23.87 83.54 29.34
C GLY A 196 -24.47 83.35 27.94
N GLY A 197 -24.14 82.25 27.25
CA GLY A 197 -24.62 81.95 25.90
C GLY A 197 -26.04 81.34 25.84
N ALA A 198 -26.56 81.21 24.62
CA ALA A 198 -27.88 80.64 24.34
C ALA A 198 -28.00 79.17 24.82
N THR A 199 -29.16 78.80 25.37
CA THR A 199 -29.47 77.46 25.93
C THR A 199 -29.93 76.43 24.89
N THR A 200 -30.20 76.87 23.66
CA THR A 200 -30.70 76.02 22.56
C THR A 200 -29.85 74.77 22.26
N PRO A 201 -28.50 74.78 22.28
CA PRO A 201 -27.71 73.58 22.00
C PRO A 201 -27.83 72.50 23.08
N VAL A 202 -28.11 72.87 24.34
CA VAL A 202 -28.25 71.93 25.46
C VAL A 202 -29.52 71.09 25.28
N TRP A 203 -30.64 71.75 24.96
CA TRP A 203 -31.92 71.07 24.76
C TRP A 203 -31.92 70.20 23.50
N ILE A 204 -31.32 70.68 22.40
CA ILE A 204 -31.21 69.90 21.16
C ILE A 204 -30.30 68.69 21.35
N GLY A 205 -29.10 68.87 21.92
CA GLY A 205 -28.17 67.77 22.20
C GLY A 205 -28.76 66.74 23.17
N GLY A 206 -29.44 67.20 24.23
CA GLY A 206 -30.12 66.35 25.20
C GLY A 206 -31.27 65.54 24.59
N ALA A 207 -32.11 66.16 23.77
CA ALA A 207 -33.21 65.47 23.08
C ALA A 207 -32.70 64.40 22.10
N VAL A 208 -31.65 64.70 21.33
CA VAL A 208 -31.03 63.73 20.41
C VAL A 208 -30.36 62.58 21.16
N ALA A 209 -29.68 62.86 22.27
CA ALA A 209 -29.09 61.83 23.13
C ALA A 209 -30.16 60.91 23.74
N LEU A 210 -31.29 61.46 24.18
CA LEU A 210 -32.43 60.69 24.69
C LEU A 210 -33.01 59.76 23.62
N VAL A 211 -33.23 60.26 22.41
CA VAL A 211 -33.73 59.46 21.28
C VAL A 211 -32.74 58.33 20.93
N CYS A 212 -31.44 58.61 20.89
CA CYS A 212 -30.41 57.60 20.66
C CYS A 212 -30.40 56.53 21.77
N ALA A 213 -30.51 56.92 23.04
CA ALA A 213 -30.60 56.00 24.16
C ALA A 213 -31.84 55.10 24.07
N LEU A 214 -33.00 55.66 23.74
CA LEU A 214 -34.24 54.89 23.55
C LEU A 214 -34.14 53.90 22.38
N LEU A 215 -33.51 54.29 21.27
CA LEU A 215 -33.25 53.38 20.15
C LEU A 215 -32.30 52.23 20.55
N LEU A 216 -31.27 52.51 21.34
CA LEU A 216 -30.36 51.48 21.87
C LEU A 216 -31.08 50.51 22.82
N VAL A 217 -31.92 51.01 23.74
CA VAL A 217 -32.73 50.17 24.65
C VAL A 217 -33.71 49.31 23.87
N ARG A 218 -34.41 49.88 22.87
CA ARG A 218 -35.32 49.13 22.00
C ARG A 218 -34.58 48.05 21.21
N MET A 219 -33.40 48.36 20.67
CA MET A 219 -32.57 47.39 19.96
C MET A 219 -31.96 46.32 20.87
N ALA A 220 -31.67 46.64 22.14
CA ALA A 220 -31.21 45.68 23.13
C ALA A 220 -32.33 44.68 23.49
N ARG A 221 -33.56 45.18 23.74
CA ARG A 221 -34.74 44.33 24.02
C ARG A 221 -35.11 43.43 22.84
N VAL A 222 -35.11 43.95 21.61
CA VAL A 222 -35.36 43.13 20.40
C VAL A 222 -34.24 42.14 20.16
N GLY A 223 -32.99 42.51 20.45
CA GLY A 223 -31.84 41.60 20.39
C GLY A 223 -31.94 40.46 21.41
N ALA A 224 -32.33 40.76 22.65
CA ALA A 224 -32.54 39.76 23.70
C ALA A 224 -33.70 38.81 23.33
N ARG A 225 -34.81 39.33 22.80
CA ARG A 225 -35.93 38.49 22.32
C ARG A 225 -35.56 37.64 21.11
N ALA A 226 -34.76 38.16 20.17
CA ALA A 226 -34.33 37.41 19.00
C ALA A 226 -33.24 36.38 19.30
N ALA A 227 -32.38 36.63 20.31
CA ALA A 227 -31.40 35.67 20.80
C ALA A 227 -32.05 34.58 21.68
N ALA A 228 -33.17 34.89 22.30
CA ALA A 228 -34.00 33.95 23.06
C ALA A 228 -34.90 33.08 22.17
N VAL A 229 -34.92 33.28 20.84
CA VAL A 229 -35.49 32.27 19.93
C VAL A 229 -34.46 31.15 19.86
N PRO A 230 -34.72 29.99 20.50
CA PRO A 230 -33.80 28.88 20.39
C PRO A 230 -33.73 28.50 18.91
N VAL A 231 -32.51 28.52 18.35
CA VAL A 231 -32.23 27.79 17.13
C VAL A 231 -32.56 26.35 17.47
N SER A 232 -33.72 25.87 17.03
CA SER A 232 -34.03 24.46 17.02
C SER A 232 -33.02 23.81 16.09
N VAL A 233 -31.87 23.47 16.65
CA VAL A 233 -31.05 22.37 16.15
C VAL A 233 -32.07 21.26 15.94
N ALA A 234 -32.26 20.84 14.69
CA ALA A 234 -33.07 19.69 14.37
C ALA A 234 -32.41 18.49 15.07
N GLU A 235 -32.73 18.34 16.35
CA GLU A 235 -32.48 17.15 17.12
C GLU A 235 -33.32 16.10 16.41
N VAL A 236 -32.62 15.24 15.67
CA VAL A 236 -33.21 14.06 15.04
C VAL A 236 -34.05 13.39 16.12
N ALA A 237 -35.37 13.48 15.98
CA ALA A 237 -36.33 12.89 16.87
C ALA A 237 -36.11 11.37 16.84
N ARG A 238 -35.24 10.87 17.71
CA ARG A 238 -35.27 9.49 18.14
C ARG A 238 -36.52 9.36 18.99
N GLU A 239 -37.57 8.90 18.34
CA GLU A 239 -38.80 8.45 18.95
C GLU A 239 -38.44 7.51 20.10
N ARG A 240 -38.45 8.04 21.33
CA ARG A 240 -38.24 7.27 22.54
C ARG A 240 -39.57 6.61 22.83
N THR A 241 -39.76 5.42 22.28
CA THR A 241 -40.86 4.54 22.64
C THR A 241 -40.83 4.34 24.15
N ALA A 242 -41.85 4.87 24.83
CA ALA A 242 -42.08 4.60 26.24
C ALA A 242 -42.38 3.11 26.40
N ARG A 243 -41.39 2.36 26.86
CA ARG A 243 -41.57 0.94 27.17
C ARG A 243 -42.39 0.85 28.45
N ALA A 244 -43.56 0.22 28.37
CA ALA A 244 -44.39 -0.10 29.52
C ALA A 244 -43.58 -0.92 30.53
N PRO A 245 -43.80 -0.73 31.84
CA PRO A 245 -43.17 -1.56 32.86
C PRO A 245 -43.56 -3.02 32.59
N GLN A 246 -42.54 -3.85 32.43
CA GLN A 246 -42.68 -5.25 32.10
C GLN A 246 -42.88 -6.02 33.41
N ASP A 247 -44.13 -6.39 33.72
CA ASP A 247 -44.43 -7.28 34.85
C ASP A 247 -43.88 -8.66 34.53
N ILE A 248 -42.97 -9.13 35.38
CA ILE A 248 -42.35 -10.45 35.26
C ILE A 248 -43.02 -11.33 36.31
N ASP A 249 -43.82 -12.30 35.86
CA ASP A 249 -44.28 -13.39 36.71
C ASP A 249 -43.08 -14.29 37.05
N LEU A 250 -42.66 -14.28 38.31
CA LEU A 250 -41.66 -15.22 38.81
C LEU A 250 -42.34 -16.58 39.02
N ALA A 251 -42.39 -17.38 37.96
CA ALA A 251 -42.62 -18.81 38.09
C ALA A 251 -41.44 -19.45 38.82
N ASP A 252 -41.77 -20.19 39.88
CA ASP A 252 -40.86 -20.77 40.86
C ASP A 252 -40.19 -22.04 40.30
N GLU A 253 -39.21 -21.90 39.41
CA GLU A 253 -38.34 -23.00 38.96
C GLU A 253 -36.94 -22.85 39.56
N ARG A 254 -36.81 -23.24 40.82
CA ARG A 254 -35.52 -23.41 41.53
C ARG A 254 -34.76 -24.64 41.02
N ALA A 255 -34.33 -24.59 39.76
CA ALA A 255 -33.24 -25.44 39.28
C ALA A 255 -31.91 -24.68 39.48
N TRP A 256 -30.93 -25.32 40.14
CA TRP A 256 -29.59 -24.77 40.26
C TRP A 256 -29.00 -24.54 38.85
N GLN A 257 -28.94 -23.29 38.42
CA GLN A 257 -28.29 -22.91 37.17
C GLN A 257 -26.84 -22.51 37.49
N PRO A 258 -25.83 -23.19 36.90
CA PRO A 258 -24.44 -22.82 37.11
C PRO A 258 -24.23 -21.39 36.63
N ARG A 259 -23.67 -20.55 37.50
CA ARG A 259 -23.34 -19.15 37.17
C ARG A 259 -22.34 -19.13 36.01
N GLU A 260 -22.77 -18.60 34.87
CA GLU A 260 -21.86 -18.36 33.75
C GLU A 260 -20.76 -17.38 34.18
N LEU A 261 -19.52 -17.72 33.83
CA LEU A 261 -18.39 -16.82 34.05
C LEU A 261 -18.63 -15.49 33.30
N PRO A 262 -18.16 -14.37 33.85
CA PRO A 262 -18.32 -13.07 33.21
C PRO A 262 -17.70 -13.10 31.81
N ARG A 263 -18.48 -12.65 30.82
CA ARG A 263 -18.03 -12.63 29.42
C ARG A 263 -16.74 -11.82 29.30
N PRO A 264 -15.76 -12.28 28.50
CA PRO A 264 -14.51 -11.58 28.33
C PRO A 264 -14.76 -10.19 27.74
N LEU A 265 -13.95 -9.21 28.17
CA LEU A 265 -14.05 -7.81 27.75
C LEU A 265 -13.87 -7.60 26.24
N THR A 266 -13.36 -8.59 25.51
CA THR A 266 -13.26 -8.61 24.05
C THR A 266 -14.58 -8.94 23.35
N ALA A 267 -15.48 -9.67 24.03
CA ALA A 267 -16.80 -10.06 23.52
C ALA A 267 -17.94 -9.15 24.03
N SER A 268 -17.67 -8.31 25.04
CA SER A 268 -18.64 -7.33 25.54
C SER A 268 -18.71 -6.10 24.64
N ALA A 269 -19.89 -5.83 24.07
CA ALA A 269 -20.11 -4.67 23.21
C ALA A 269 -19.89 -3.36 23.97
N GLY A 270 -19.07 -2.46 23.40
CA GLY A 270 -18.73 -1.16 24.00
C GLY A 270 -17.52 -1.16 24.94
N SER A 271 -16.92 -2.32 25.23
CA SER A 271 -15.64 -2.39 25.93
C SER A 271 -14.48 -1.92 25.05
N ARG A 272 -13.47 -1.27 25.65
CA ARG A 272 -12.24 -0.86 24.92
C ARG A 272 -11.52 -2.05 24.30
N ALA A 273 -11.52 -3.20 24.96
CA ALA A 273 -10.87 -4.39 24.43
C ALA A 273 -11.61 -4.94 23.19
N ALA A 274 -12.95 -4.86 23.17
CA ALA A 274 -13.74 -5.19 21.99
C ALA A 274 -13.46 -4.23 20.82
N ALA A 275 -13.29 -2.93 21.10
CA ALA A 275 -12.95 -1.94 20.07
C ALA A 275 -11.58 -2.19 19.43
N VAL A 276 -10.57 -2.62 20.21
CA VAL A 276 -9.24 -2.96 19.69
C VAL A 276 -9.29 -4.20 18.79
N VAL A 277 -10.04 -5.24 19.19
CA VAL A 277 -10.21 -6.46 18.38
C VAL A 277 -10.99 -6.16 17.10
N ALA A 278 -12.04 -5.33 17.15
CA ALA A 278 -12.78 -4.90 15.98
C ALA A 278 -11.89 -4.13 15.00
N ALA A 279 -11.09 -3.18 15.49
CA ALA A 279 -10.14 -2.44 14.66
C ALA A 279 -9.06 -3.33 14.05
N ALA A 280 -8.63 -4.39 14.74
CA ALA A 280 -7.71 -5.39 14.19
C ALA A 280 -8.38 -6.24 13.09
N ALA A 281 -9.63 -6.65 13.30
CA ALA A 281 -10.41 -7.41 12.32
C ALA A 281 -10.70 -6.59 11.05
N GLU A 282 -11.01 -5.30 11.18
CA GLU A 282 -11.17 -4.38 10.03
C GLU A 282 -9.89 -4.30 9.19
N ARG A 283 -8.71 -4.20 9.83
CA ARG A 283 -7.42 -4.19 9.13
C ARG A 283 -7.16 -5.50 8.39
N GLU A 284 -7.53 -6.64 8.99
CA GLU A 284 -7.40 -7.94 8.34
C GLU A 284 -8.36 -8.07 7.16
N GLN A 285 -9.60 -7.60 7.29
CA GLN A 285 -10.57 -7.58 6.20
C GLN A 285 -10.08 -6.73 5.01
N VAL A 286 -9.47 -5.57 5.27
CA VAL A 286 -8.87 -4.75 4.21
C VAL A 286 -7.71 -5.51 3.53
N ARG A 287 -6.87 -6.21 4.30
CA ARG A 287 -5.77 -7.02 3.74
C ARG A 287 -6.31 -8.19 2.91
N GLN A 288 -7.31 -8.91 3.40
CA GLN A 288 -7.97 -9.99 2.68
C GLN A 288 -8.65 -9.50 1.41
N ALA A 289 -9.35 -8.36 1.47
CA ALA A 289 -9.94 -7.74 0.28
C ALA A 289 -8.88 -7.36 -0.77
N ALA A 290 -7.71 -6.88 -0.35
CA ALA A 290 -6.59 -6.60 -1.26
C ALA A 290 -6.00 -7.88 -1.88
N LEU A 291 -5.93 -8.99 -1.14
CA LEU A 291 -5.51 -10.29 -1.68
C LEU A 291 -6.54 -10.88 -2.64
N ASP A 292 -7.84 -10.63 -2.41
CA ASP A 292 -8.93 -11.10 -3.27
C ASP A 292 -9.07 -10.31 -4.58
N GLN A 293 -8.60 -9.06 -4.64
CA GLN A 293 -8.67 -8.22 -5.85
C GLN A 293 -8.07 -8.90 -7.10
N PRO A 294 -6.81 -9.39 -7.11
CA PRO A 294 -6.25 -10.03 -8.30
C PRO A 294 -6.95 -11.34 -8.67
N LEU A 295 -7.50 -12.06 -7.68
CA LEU A 295 -8.30 -13.25 -7.93
C LEU A 295 -9.63 -12.88 -8.62
N ARG A 296 -10.28 -11.80 -8.18
CA ARG A 296 -11.50 -11.28 -8.81
C ARG A 296 -11.25 -10.77 -10.22
N GLU A 297 -10.13 -10.09 -10.45
CA GLU A 297 -9.73 -9.62 -11.79
C GLU A 297 -9.51 -10.80 -12.74
N ARG A 298 -8.78 -11.83 -12.31
CA ARG A 298 -8.61 -13.06 -13.10
C ARG A 298 -9.93 -13.77 -13.35
N ALA A 299 -10.81 -13.85 -12.35
CA ALA A 299 -12.13 -14.46 -12.49
C ALA A 299 -13.05 -13.67 -13.44
N GLN A 300 -12.90 -12.34 -13.53
CA GLN A 300 -13.61 -11.53 -14.52
C GLN A 300 -13.05 -11.74 -15.93
N GLN A 301 -11.73 -11.84 -16.09
CA GLN A 301 -11.08 -12.10 -17.37
C GLN A 301 -11.40 -13.49 -17.91
N SER A 302 -11.46 -14.50 -17.04
CA SER A 302 -11.81 -15.88 -17.40
C SER A 302 -13.32 -16.14 -17.39
N ARG A 303 -14.14 -15.11 -17.13
CA ARG A 303 -15.60 -15.26 -17.09
C ARG A 303 -16.10 -15.65 -18.48
N PRO A 304 -16.72 -16.83 -18.64
CA PRO A 304 -17.30 -17.19 -19.93
C PRO A 304 -18.38 -16.16 -20.31
N PRO A 305 -18.54 -15.87 -21.62
CA PRO A 305 -19.58 -14.96 -22.07
C PRO A 305 -20.94 -15.44 -21.58
N GLN A 306 -21.75 -14.49 -21.07
CA GLN A 306 -23.09 -14.81 -20.61
C GLN A 306 -23.89 -15.41 -21.77
N LEU A 307 -24.71 -16.43 -21.48
CA LEU A 307 -25.39 -17.22 -22.51
C LEU A 307 -26.20 -16.34 -23.48
N ASP A 308 -26.73 -15.20 -23.01
CA ASP A 308 -27.47 -14.24 -23.82
C ASP A 308 -26.58 -13.50 -24.82
N THR A 309 -25.38 -13.06 -24.42
CA THR A 309 -24.44 -12.41 -25.34
C THR A 309 -23.84 -13.41 -26.33
N ALA A 310 -23.57 -14.64 -25.90
CA ALA A 310 -23.13 -15.72 -26.77
C ALA A 310 -24.22 -16.19 -27.75
N ARG A 311 -25.50 -16.11 -27.37
CA ARG A 311 -26.64 -16.38 -28.26
C ARG A 311 -26.76 -15.28 -29.32
N LEU A 312 -26.77 -14.00 -28.91
CA LEU A 312 -26.83 -12.83 -29.80
C LEU A 312 -25.66 -12.77 -30.79
N ALA A 313 -24.44 -13.11 -30.35
CA ALA A 313 -23.27 -13.17 -31.24
C ALA A 313 -23.39 -14.28 -32.31
N ARG A 314 -24.10 -15.37 -32.00
CA ARG A 314 -24.26 -16.52 -32.90
C ARG A 314 -25.40 -16.35 -33.89
N THR A 315 -26.48 -15.69 -33.48
CA THR A 315 -27.65 -15.42 -34.34
C THR A 315 -27.52 -14.15 -35.18
N GLY A 316 -26.45 -13.37 -34.96
CA GLY A 316 -26.34 -12.01 -35.48
C GLY A 316 -27.24 -11.06 -34.69
N ARG A 317 -26.82 -9.79 -34.58
CA ARG A 317 -27.67 -8.74 -34.02
C ARG A 317 -28.72 -8.40 -35.06
N VAL A 318 -29.94 -8.92 -34.88
CA VAL A 318 -31.06 -8.49 -35.71
C VAL A 318 -31.48 -7.11 -35.20
N ASP A 319 -31.43 -6.11 -36.08
CA ASP A 319 -31.78 -4.74 -35.71
C ASP A 319 -33.30 -4.60 -35.71
N ASP A 320 -33.88 -4.31 -34.54
CA ASP A 320 -35.33 -4.21 -34.36
C ASP A 320 -35.96 -3.19 -35.33
N ALA A 321 -35.20 -2.15 -35.71
CA ALA A 321 -35.62 -1.14 -36.69
C ALA A 321 -35.83 -1.71 -38.11
N GLU A 322 -35.02 -2.68 -38.54
CA GLU A 322 -35.18 -3.34 -39.84
C GLU A 322 -36.39 -4.28 -39.83
N ILE A 323 -36.62 -5.00 -38.72
CA ILE A 323 -37.83 -5.82 -38.53
C ILE A 323 -39.08 -4.93 -38.60
N GLU A 324 -39.09 -3.80 -37.88
CA GLU A 324 -40.22 -2.87 -37.88
C GLU A 324 -40.48 -2.25 -39.27
N ALA A 325 -39.42 -1.99 -40.05
CA ALA A 325 -39.56 -1.50 -41.41
C ALA A 325 -40.17 -2.57 -42.33
N HIS A 326 -39.70 -3.82 -42.22
CA HIS A 326 -40.22 -4.94 -43.00
C HIS A 326 -41.67 -5.27 -42.64
N VAL A 327 -42.02 -5.23 -41.35
CA VAL A 327 -43.41 -5.43 -40.89
C VAL A 327 -44.31 -4.30 -41.41
N ARG A 328 -43.87 -3.04 -41.39
CA ARG A 328 -44.63 -1.93 -41.99
C ARG A 328 -44.87 -2.13 -43.48
N GLU A 329 -43.86 -2.60 -44.21
CA GLU A 329 -43.98 -2.91 -45.63
C GLU A 329 -44.99 -4.04 -45.90
N LEU A 330 -44.94 -5.12 -45.12
CA LEU A 330 -45.89 -6.24 -45.21
C LEU A 330 -47.34 -5.80 -44.93
N LEU A 331 -47.54 -4.95 -43.92
CA LEU A 331 -48.85 -4.40 -43.59
C LEU A 331 -49.36 -3.47 -44.69
N ALA A 332 -48.50 -2.64 -45.28
CA ALA A 332 -48.86 -1.77 -46.39
C ALA A 332 -49.27 -2.58 -47.64
N ARG A 333 -48.55 -3.66 -47.96
CA ARG A 333 -48.90 -4.56 -49.08
C ARG A 333 -50.23 -5.27 -48.85
N ARG A 334 -50.55 -5.65 -47.61
CA ARG A 334 -51.83 -6.29 -47.27
C ARG A 334 -53.01 -5.31 -47.28
N ALA A 335 -52.78 -4.03 -46.99
CA ALA A 335 -53.83 -3.01 -47.04
C ALA A 335 -54.17 -2.56 -48.47
N ALA A 336 -53.31 -2.87 -49.45
CA ALA A 336 -53.47 -2.47 -50.86
C ALA A 336 -54.04 -3.57 -51.77
N GLY A 337 -54.39 -4.75 -51.22
CA GLY A 337 -55.07 -5.85 -51.91
C GLY A 337 -56.40 -6.14 -51.26
#